data_AF-A0A126NTJ1-F1
#
_entry.id   AF-A0A126NTJ1-F1
#
_cell.length_a   1.000
_cell.length_b   1.000
_cell.length_c   1.000
_cell.angle_alpha   90.00
_cell.angle_beta   90.00
_cell.angle_gamma   90.00
#
_symmetry.space_group_name_H-M   'P 1'
#
loop_
_entity.id
_entity.type
_entity.pdbx_description
1 polymer ?
#
loop_
_entity_poly.entity_id
_entity_poly.type
_entity_poly.pdbx_seq_one_letter_code
_entity_poly.pdbx_strand_id
1 'polypeptide(L)'
;MADTPPAAGKLDPNGRFSVSADEWFALAEEALAALAGVQQKRRGKILEDLSSRFGPHPTHIRRAAKAGAFLRVLASSEPILAKALQKQSFQAVEIIERWYRSDTRGARRAARRLLNGDYSIASLAADQRNRTVLQVDLDDALDEQLVASFSRQASQLAHKILGPLSNVQARPPGLGLGSLVDQIVRDDGDKAYAIFLAERLTSASELAIRDSLLIGDILKCIALNITPVIAHDKDRNMGPLRDMFRSFGIAETKAVFVAVDFTPRLATLEIAGD
;
A
#
# COMPACT_ATOMS: atom_id res chain seq x y z
N MET A 1 19.90 -30.73 -34.28
CA MET A 1 18.58 -31.38 -34.29
C MET A 1 17.57 -30.28 -34.00
N ALA A 2 16.67 -29.98 -34.93
CA ALA A 2 15.61 -29.00 -34.68
C ALA A 2 14.56 -29.70 -33.81
N ASP A 3 14.56 -29.40 -32.50
CA ASP A 3 13.51 -29.86 -31.59
C ASP A 3 12.16 -29.40 -32.16
N THR A 4 11.31 -30.38 -32.45
CA THR A 4 9.93 -30.11 -32.83
C THR A 4 9.31 -29.22 -31.76
N PRO A 5 8.78 -28.04 -32.11
CA PRO A 5 8.18 -27.16 -31.11
C PRO A 5 7.08 -27.90 -30.36
N PRO A 6 6.93 -27.68 -29.04
CA PRO A 6 5.86 -28.30 -28.25
C PRO A 6 4.51 -28.04 -28.93
N ALA A 7 3.63 -29.05 -28.91
CA ALA A 7 2.35 -29.01 -29.61
C ALA A 7 1.58 -27.73 -29.28
N ALA A 8 1.00 -27.10 -30.30
CA ALA A 8 0.22 -25.88 -30.15
C ALA A 8 -0.88 -26.10 -29.09
N GLY A 9 -0.87 -25.26 -28.04
CA GLY A 9 -1.82 -25.38 -26.95
C GLY A 9 -3.25 -25.27 -27.47
N LYS A 10 -4.08 -26.27 -27.20
CA LYS A 10 -5.49 -26.25 -27.59
C LYS A 10 -6.26 -25.33 -26.63
N LEU A 11 -7.10 -24.46 -27.19
CA LEU A 11 -8.15 -23.83 -26.40
C LEU A 11 -9.15 -24.90 -25.99
N ASP A 12 -9.60 -24.88 -24.74
CA ASP A 12 -10.72 -25.71 -24.33
C ASP A 12 -12.01 -25.26 -25.06
N PRO A 13 -13.10 -26.05 -25.02
CA PRO A 13 -14.36 -25.71 -25.67
C PRO A 13 -14.96 -24.36 -25.23
N ASN A 14 -14.52 -23.80 -24.10
CA ASN A 14 -14.95 -22.52 -23.56
C ASN A 14 -14.01 -21.37 -23.98
N GLY A 15 -13.08 -21.60 -24.89
CA GLY A 15 -12.08 -20.62 -25.32
C GLY A 15 -11.04 -20.31 -24.25
N ARG A 16 -10.93 -21.12 -23.18
CA ARG A 16 -9.90 -20.96 -22.16
C ARG A 16 -8.63 -21.65 -22.61
N PHE A 17 -7.52 -21.00 -22.34
CA PHE A 17 -6.21 -21.55 -22.61
C PHE A 17 -5.91 -22.68 -21.60
N SER A 18 -6.14 -23.92 -22.02
CA SER A 18 -5.89 -25.13 -21.23
C SER A 18 -4.65 -25.84 -21.75
N VAL A 19 -3.50 -25.41 -21.25
CA VAL A 19 -2.20 -26.02 -21.51
C VAL A 19 -1.67 -26.70 -20.25
N SER A 20 -0.89 -27.76 -20.44
CA SER A 20 -0.18 -28.40 -19.34
C SER A 20 0.82 -27.44 -18.68
N ALA A 21 1.27 -27.78 -17.47
CA ALA A 21 2.26 -27.00 -16.73
C ALA A 21 3.54 -26.76 -17.55
N ASP A 22 4.01 -27.81 -18.22
CA ASP A 22 5.25 -27.76 -19.00
C ASP A 22 5.09 -26.92 -20.27
N GLU A 23 3.95 -27.02 -20.96
CA GLU A 23 3.67 -26.26 -22.19
C GLU A 23 3.58 -24.75 -21.94
N TRP A 24 2.87 -24.30 -20.89
CA TRP A 24 2.77 -22.87 -20.63
C TRP A 24 4.10 -22.27 -20.21
N PHE A 25 4.90 -23.03 -19.46
CA PHE A 25 6.20 -22.56 -19.01
C PHE A 25 7.20 -22.51 -20.18
N ALA A 26 7.19 -23.49 -21.07
CA ALA A 26 7.97 -23.45 -22.31
C ALA A 26 7.59 -22.24 -23.18
N LEU A 27 6.29 -21.96 -23.34
CA LEU A 27 5.82 -20.76 -24.03
C LEU A 27 6.30 -19.47 -23.35
N ALA A 28 6.30 -19.41 -22.02
CA ALA A 28 6.78 -18.26 -21.27
C ALA A 28 8.28 -18.03 -21.49
N GLU A 29 9.10 -19.08 -21.49
CA GLU A 29 10.54 -19.01 -21.72
C GLU A 29 10.89 -18.58 -23.14
N GLU A 30 10.23 -19.15 -24.17
CA GLU A 30 10.38 -18.72 -25.57
C GLU A 30 9.98 -17.24 -25.73
N ALA A 31 8.84 -16.84 -25.14
CA ALA A 31 8.39 -15.45 -25.20
C ALA A 31 9.36 -14.50 -24.50
N LEU A 32 9.96 -14.89 -23.37
CA LEU A 32 10.97 -14.09 -22.69
C LEU A 32 12.24 -13.95 -23.53
N ALA A 33 12.71 -15.03 -24.15
CA ALA A 33 13.87 -14.99 -25.04
C ALA A 33 13.61 -14.09 -26.26
N ALA A 34 12.47 -14.25 -26.92
CA ALA A 34 12.09 -13.46 -28.10
C ALA A 34 11.88 -11.97 -27.78
N LEU A 35 11.48 -11.63 -26.56
CA LEU A 35 11.25 -10.25 -26.12
C LEU A 35 12.48 -9.58 -25.51
N ALA A 36 13.57 -10.33 -25.27
CA ALA A 36 14.80 -9.81 -24.69
C ALA A 36 15.50 -8.85 -25.66
N GLY A 37 15.85 -7.65 -25.19
CA GLY A 37 16.57 -6.64 -25.98
C GLY A 37 15.77 -5.99 -27.13
N VAL A 38 14.50 -6.35 -27.29
CA VAL A 38 13.64 -5.80 -28.35
C VAL A 38 13.06 -4.44 -27.94
N GLN A 39 13.22 -3.44 -28.80
CA GLN A 39 12.60 -2.13 -28.64
C GLN A 39 11.07 -2.22 -28.55
N GLN A 40 10.47 -1.36 -27.71
CA GLN A 40 9.02 -1.34 -27.43
C GLN A 40 8.14 -1.38 -28.70
N LYS A 41 8.52 -0.64 -29.74
CA LYS A 41 7.79 -0.54 -31.02
C LYS A 41 7.69 -1.87 -31.79
N ARG A 42 8.61 -2.83 -31.56
CA ARG A 42 8.64 -4.13 -32.27
C ARG A 42 8.01 -5.28 -31.49
N ARG A 43 7.66 -5.07 -30.22
CA ARG A 43 7.13 -6.13 -29.34
C ARG A 43 5.79 -6.68 -29.81
N GLY A 44 4.92 -5.84 -30.40
CA GLY A 44 3.62 -6.27 -30.93
C GLY A 44 3.77 -7.35 -32.01
N LYS A 45 4.59 -7.06 -33.02
CA LYS A 45 4.89 -7.99 -34.11
C LYS A 45 5.45 -9.34 -33.62
N ILE A 46 6.38 -9.32 -32.66
CA ILE A 46 6.94 -10.57 -32.10
C ILE A 46 5.86 -11.40 -31.39
N LEU A 47 4.94 -10.75 -30.67
CA LEU A 47 3.85 -11.47 -30.02
C LEU A 47 2.85 -12.04 -31.04
N GLU A 48 2.64 -11.37 -32.17
CA GLU A 48 1.83 -11.87 -33.30
C GLU A 48 2.50 -13.07 -33.99
N ASP A 49 3.82 -13.00 -34.21
CA ASP A 49 4.61 -14.11 -34.77
C ASP A 49 4.56 -15.33 -33.84
N LEU A 50 4.72 -15.13 -32.53
CA LEU A 50 4.58 -16.20 -31.53
C LEU A 50 3.14 -16.73 -31.47
N SER A 51 2.13 -15.88 -31.59
CA SER A 51 0.72 -16.30 -31.62
C SER A 51 0.45 -17.22 -32.80
N SER A 52 0.96 -16.87 -33.98
CA SER A 52 0.85 -17.67 -35.20
C SER A 52 1.54 -19.03 -35.07
N ARG A 53 2.65 -19.10 -34.33
CA ARG A 53 3.42 -20.35 -34.09
C ARG A 53 2.78 -21.26 -33.06
N PHE A 54 2.34 -20.71 -31.93
CA PHE A 54 1.93 -21.51 -30.77
C PHE A 54 0.41 -21.67 -30.64
N GLY A 55 -0.38 -20.83 -31.32
CA GLY A 55 -1.84 -20.80 -31.25
C GLY A 55 -2.47 -19.71 -30.36
N PRO A 56 -2.02 -19.46 -29.11
CA PRO A 56 -2.71 -18.51 -28.25
C PRO A 56 -2.58 -17.06 -28.73
N HIS A 57 -3.59 -16.26 -28.43
CA HIS A 57 -3.62 -14.82 -28.70
C HIS A 57 -2.40 -14.09 -28.10
N PRO A 58 -1.87 -13.02 -28.74
CA PRO A 58 -0.71 -12.24 -28.26
C PRO A 58 -0.79 -11.81 -26.79
N THR A 59 -2.00 -11.47 -26.32
CA THR A 59 -2.26 -11.10 -24.92
C THR A 59 -1.94 -12.23 -23.94
N HIS A 60 -2.26 -13.49 -24.27
CA HIS A 60 -1.96 -14.65 -23.42
C HIS A 60 -0.47 -14.91 -23.36
N ILE A 61 0.23 -14.83 -24.49
CA ILE A 61 1.69 -14.97 -24.57
C ILE A 61 2.37 -13.91 -23.72
N ARG A 62 1.90 -12.66 -23.80
CA ARG A 62 2.41 -11.57 -22.95
C ARG A 62 2.20 -11.84 -21.46
N ARG A 63 1.06 -12.42 -21.06
CA ARG A 63 0.76 -12.78 -19.66
C ARG A 63 1.63 -13.96 -19.20
N ALA A 64 1.83 -14.98 -20.05
CA ALA A 64 2.74 -16.09 -19.80
C ALA A 64 4.18 -15.60 -19.61
N ALA A 65 4.68 -14.72 -20.47
CA ALA A 65 6.01 -14.13 -20.33
C ALA A 65 6.16 -13.38 -18.98
N LYS A 66 5.14 -12.63 -18.55
CA LYS A 66 5.14 -11.96 -17.24
C LYS A 66 5.21 -12.96 -16.07
N ALA A 67 4.40 -14.02 -16.12
CA ALA A 67 4.44 -15.10 -15.13
C ALA A 67 5.81 -15.79 -15.09
N GLY A 68 6.41 -16.08 -16.25
CA GLY A 68 7.77 -16.64 -16.34
C GLY A 68 8.83 -15.70 -15.75
N ALA A 69 8.78 -14.41 -16.06
CA ALA A 69 9.70 -13.41 -15.50
C ALA A 69 9.59 -13.35 -13.97
N PHE A 70 8.37 -13.40 -13.44
CA PHE A 70 8.11 -13.47 -12.00
C PHE A 70 8.77 -14.70 -11.37
N LEU A 71 8.64 -15.88 -11.98
CA LEU A 71 9.28 -17.09 -11.46
C LEU A 71 10.82 -16.99 -11.47
N ARG A 72 11.42 -16.35 -12.49
CA ARG A 72 12.87 -16.07 -12.51
C ARG A 72 13.29 -15.14 -11.37
N VAL A 73 12.53 -14.08 -11.11
CA VAL A 73 12.76 -13.17 -9.98
C VAL A 73 12.61 -13.92 -8.65
N LEU A 74 11.53 -14.70 -8.49
CA LEU A 74 11.27 -15.47 -7.28
C LEU A 74 12.39 -16.46 -7.01
N ALA A 75 12.90 -17.13 -8.05
CA ALA A 75 13.97 -18.12 -7.94
C ALA A 75 15.28 -17.56 -7.35
N SER A 76 15.56 -16.26 -7.51
CA SER A 76 16.73 -15.62 -6.90
C SER A 76 16.67 -15.59 -5.37
N SER A 77 15.48 -15.68 -4.78
CA SER A 77 15.27 -15.61 -3.32
C SER A 77 14.67 -16.89 -2.73
N GLU A 78 13.82 -17.61 -3.49
CA GLU A 78 13.09 -18.80 -3.06
C GLU A 78 13.05 -19.85 -4.20
N PRO A 79 14.20 -20.47 -4.55
CA PRO A 79 14.33 -21.36 -5.71
C PRO A 79 13.40 -22.58 -5.66
N ILE A 80 13.21 -23.16 -4.47
CA ILE A 80 12.32 -24.32 -4.27
C ILE A 80 10.87 -23.93 -4.55
N LEU A 81 10.44 -22.75 -4.07
CA LEU A 81 9.08 -22.26 -4.27
C LEU A 81 8.82 -21.96 -5.76
N ALA A 82 9.76 -21.30 -6.43
CA ALA A 82 9.66 -21.01 -7.86
C ALA A 82 9.52 -22.30 -8.69
N LYS A 83 10.36 -23.31 -8.41
CA LYS A 83 10.30 -24.62 -9.10
C LYS A 83 8.99 -25.36 -8.83
N ALA A 84 8.44 -25.26 -7.63
CA ALA A 84 7.15 -25.86 -7.30
C ALA A 84 5.99 -25.15 -8.04
N LEU A 85 6.03 -23.82 -8.14
CA LEU A 85 5.04 -23.03 -8.88
C LEU A 85 5.08 -23.27 -10.39
N GLN A 86 6.24 -23.61 -10.98
CA GLN A 86 6.34 -23.98 -12.40
C GLN A 86 5.41 -25.15 -12.75
N LYS A 87 5.18 -26.08 -11.81
CA LYS A 87 4.33 -27.25 -12.00
C LYS A 87 2.84 -26.96 -11.83
N GLN A 88 2.47 -25.73 -11.47
CA GLN A 88 1.08 -25.33 -11.28
C GLN A 88 0.47 -24.86 -12.59
N SER A 89 -0.86 -24.72 -12.63
CA SER A 89 -1.55 -24.17 -13.79
C SER A 89 -1.14 -22.71 -14.02
N PHE A 90 -1.10 -22.31 -15.29
CA PHE A 90 -0.80 -20.94 -15.69
C PHE A 90 -1.65 -19.91 -14.92
N GLN A 91 -2.95 -20.17 -14.79
CA GLN A 91 -3.88 -19.27 -14.10
C GLN A 91 -3.51 -19.05 -12.63
N ALA A 92 -3.08 -20.09 -11.92
CA ALA A 92 -2.70 -19.98 -10.52
C ALA A 92 -1.43 -19.13 -10.36
N VAL A 93 -0.41 -19.37 -11.19
CA VAL A 93 0.84 -18.60 -11.19
C VAL A 93 0.59 -17.14 -11.56
N GLU A 94 -0.30 -16.90 -12.52
CA GLU A 94 -0.65 -15.55 -12.91
C GLU A 94 -1.34 -14.76 -11.78
N ILE A 95 -2.26 -15.38 -11.04
CA ILE A 95 -2.91 -14.71 -9.89
C ILE A 95 -1.86 -14.33 -8.84
N ILE A 96 -0.93 -15.25 -8.54
CA ILE A 96 0.18 -15.00 -7.61
C ILE A 96 1.09 -13.89 -8.13
N GLU A 97 1.43 -13.90 -9.42
CA GLU A 97 2.26 -12.88 -10.06
C GLU A 97 1.65 -11.49 -9.92
N ARG A 98 0.35 -11.37 -10.21
CA ARG A 98 -0.36 -10.09 -10.09
C ARG A 98 -0.39 -9.61 -8.65
N TRP A 99 -0.66 -10.52 -7.70
CA TRP A 99 -0.67 -10.20 -6.28
C TRP A 99 0.72 -9.79 -5.78
N TYR A 100 1.79 -10.43 -6.25
CA TYR A 100 3.15 -10.14 -5.82
C TYR A 100 3.58 -8.69 -6.05
N ARG A 101 3.03 -8.04 -7.10
CA ARG A 101 3.31 -6.64 -7.42
C ARG A 101 2.78 -5.64 -6.40
N SER A 102 1.72 -5.98 -5.66
CA SER A 102 1.13 -5.10 -4.63
C SER A 102 1.45 -5.57 -3.20
N ASP A 103 1.47 -6.89 -2.96
CA ASP A 103 1.79 -7.47 -1.65
C ASP A 103 2.67 -8.71 -1.82
N THR A 104 3.98 -8.47 -1.86
CA THR A 104 5.00 -9.51 -1.97
C THR A 104 4.90 -10.56 -0.87
N ARG A 105 4.63 -10.16 0.39
CA ARG A 105 4.56 -11.10 1.53
C ARG A 105 3.30 -11.97 1.44
N GLY A 106 2.15 -11.36 1.15
CA GLY A 106 0.88 -12.06 0.97
C GLY A 106 0.92 -13.03 -0.20
N ALA A 107 1.46 -12.62 -1.35
CA ALA A 107 1.59 -13.48 -2.51
C ALA A 107 2.47 -14.71 -2.24
N ARG A 108 3.59 -14.56 -1.52
CA ARG A 108 4.45 -15.70 -1.12
C ARG A 108 3.71 -16.66 -0.19
N ARG A 109 2.97 -16.14 0.79
CA ARG A 109 2.15 -16.96 1.69
C ARG A 109 1.05 -17.70 0.92
N ALA A 110 0.36 -17.03 -0.01
CA ALA A 110 -0.67 -17.61 -0.85
C ALA A 110 -0.11 -18.71 -1.77
N ALA A 111 1.08 -18.51 -2.33
CA ALA A 111 1.78 -19.52 -3.12
C ALA A 111 2.05 -20.80 -2.31
N ARG A 112 2.52 -20.67 -1.07
CA ARG A 112 2.74 -21.84 -0.19
C ARG A 112 1.44 -22.55 0.15
N ARG A 113 0.38 -21.80 0.47
CA ARG A 113 -0.96 -22.36 0.73
C ARG A 113 -1.53 -23.10 -0.49
N LEU A 114 -1.35 -22.56 -1.69
CA LEU A 114 -1.71 -23.23 -2.93
C LEU A 114 -0.98 -24.58 -3.06
N LEU A 115 0.33 -24.60 -2.86
CA LEU A 115 1.15 -25.81 -2.99
C LEU A 115 0.83 -26.87 -1.91
N ASN A 116 0.40 -26.44 -0.73
CA ASN A 116 -0.07 -27.32 0.34
C ASN A 116 -1.49 -27.85 0.09
N GLY A 117 -2.21 -27.36 -0.93
CA GLY A 117 -3.61 -27.71 -1.19
C GLY A 117 -4.62 -26.93 -0.34
N ASP A 118 -4.17 -25.99 0.49
CA ASP A 118 -5.05 -25.13 1.30
C ASP A 118 -5.87 -24.17 0.43
N TYR A 119 -5.34 -23.82 -0.76
CA TYR A 119 -6.02 -22.96 -1.74
C TYR A 119 -6.37 -23.72 -3.01
N SER A 120 -7.63 -23.59 -3.43
CA SER A 120 -8.03 -23.78 -4.82
C SER A 120 -7.72 -22.52 -5.65
N ILE A 121 -7.73 -22.63 -6.98
CA ILE A 121 -7.59 -21.46 -7.87
C ILE A 121 -8.71 -20.43 -7.59
N ALA A 122 -9.93 -20.90 -7.33
CA ALA A 122 -11.07 -20.03 -7.04
C ALA A 122 -10.87 -19.25 -5.73
N SER A 123 -10.43 -19.92 -4.65
CA SER A 123 -10.17 -19.28 -3.37
C SER A 123 -8.96 -18.34 -3.43
N LEU A 124 -7.92 -18.70 -4.18
CA LEU A 124 -6.76 -17.85 -4.45
C LEU A 124 -7.18 -16.55 -5.16
N ALA A 125 -8.03 -16.64 -6.19
CA ALA A 125 -8.55 -15.48 -6.92
C ALA A 125 -9.48 -14.61 -6.07
N ALA A 126 -10.25 -15.20 -5.15
CA ALA A 126 -11.10 -14.47 -4.22
C ALA A 126 -10.27 -13.68 -3.19
N ASP A 127 -9.27 -14.32 -2.57
CA ASP A 127 -8.40 -13.67 -1.58
C ASP A 127 -7.55 -12.56 -2.22
N GLN A 128 -7.02 -12.79 -3.44
CA GLN A 128 -6.32 -11.75 -4.20
C GLN A 128 -7.22 -10.54 -4.46
N ARG A 129 -8.48 -10.75 -4.89
CA ARG A 129 -9.44 -9.65 -5.11
C ARG A 129 -9.74 -8.90 -3.83
N ASN A 130 -10.08 -9.60 -2.76
CA ASN A 130 -10.41 -8.98 -1.47
C ASN A 130 -9.24 -8.14 -0.94
N ARG A 131 -8.00 -8.60 -1.10
CA ARG A 131 -6.81 -7.87 -0.63
C ARG A 131 -6.35 -6.77 -1.58
N THR A 132 -6.57 -6.92 -2.89
CA THR A 132 -6.25 -5.88 -3.88
C THR A 132 -7.24 -4.72 -3.76
N VAL A 133 -8.53 -5.00 -3.51
CA VAL A 133 -9.53 -3.96 -3.18
C VAL A 133 -9.14 -3.23 -1.89
N LEU A 134 -8.50 -3.93 -0.94
CA LEU A 134 -7.97 -3.32 0.28
C LEU A 134 -6.63 -2.57 0.11
N GLN A 135 -5.97 -2.64 -1.05
CA GLN A 135 -4.66 -2.01 -1.29
C GLN A 135 -4.67 -0.93 -2.39
N VAL A 136 -5.63 -0.95 -3.31
CA VAL A 136 -5.63 -0.05 -4.48
C VAL A 136 -6.49 1.21 -4.26
N ASP A 137 -7.34 1.23 -3.23
CA ASP A 137 -8.20 2.39 -2.90
C ASP A 137 -8.00 2.90 -1.46
N LEU A 138 -7.03 2.35 -0.73
CA LEU A 138 -6.93 2.48 0.73
C LEU A 138 -5.69 3.24 1.22
N ASP A 139 -4.71 3.52 0.38
CA ASP A 139 -3.52 4.28 0.80
C ASP A 139 -3.73 5.78 0.50
N ASP A 140 -3.98 6.21 -0.75
CA ASP A 140 -4.06 7.66 -1.04
C ASP A 140 -5.39 8.33 -0.62
N ALA A 141 -6.54 7.70 -0.88
CA ALA A 141 -7.85 8.27 -0.57
C ALA A 141 -8.25 8.08 0.90
N LEU A 142 -7.77 6.99 1.53
CA LEU A 142 -7.96 6.80 2.97
C LEU A 142 -7.00 7.69 3.74
N ASP A 143 -5.76 7.94 3.31
CA ASP A 143 -4.90 8.89 4.00
C ASP A 143 -5.50 10.30 3.97
N GLU A 144 -6.05 10.79 2.85
CA GLU A 144 -6.72 12.09 2.84
C GLU A 144 -8.01 12.12 3.68
N GLN A 145 -8.87 11.08 3.61
CA GLN A 145 -10.10 11.03 4.42
C GLN A 145 -9.83 10.74 5.90
N LEU A 146 -8.80 9.97 6.23
CA LEU A 146 -8.37 9.64 7.58
C LEU A 146 -7.62 10.82 8.19
N VAL A 147 -6.76 11.52 7.45
CA VAL A 147 -6.19 12.82 7.85
C VAL A 147 -7.29 13.87 8.01
N ALA A 148 -8.28 13.94 7.12
CA ALA A 148 -9.39 14.90 7.24
C ALA A 148 -10.33 14.58 8.41
N SER A 149 -10.63 13.30 8.65
CA SER A 149 -11.43 12.87 9.80
C SER A 149 -10.66 13.00 11.10
N PHE A 150 -9.36 12.73 11.10
CA PHE A 150 -8.46 12.93 12.22
C PHE A 150 -8.33 14.41 12.58
N SER A 151 -8.10 15.27 11.58
CA SER A 151 -8.12 16.72 11.73
C SER A 151 -9.45 17.19 12.32
N ARG A 152 -10.58 16.68 11.80
CA ARG A 152 -11.92 17.03 12.31
C ARG A 152 -12.13 16.61 13.76
N GLN A 153 -11.74 15.39 14.13
CA GLN A 153 -11.86 14.89 15.50
C GLN A 153 -10.90 15.62 16.45
N ALA A 154 -9.65 15.84 16.04
CA ALA A 154 -8.67 16.62 16.80
C ALA A 154 -9.18 18.03 17.06
N SER A 155 -9.75 18.70 16.06
CA SER A 155 -10.32 20.05 16.20
C SER A 155 -11.60 20.07 17.05
N GLN A 156 -12.47 19.06 16.94
CA GLN A 156 -13.63 18.91 17.83
C GLN A 156 -13.23 18.67 19.28
N LEU A 157 -12.21 17.85 19.51
CA LEU A 157 -11.74 17.54 20.86
C LEU A 157 -10.95 18.70 21.46
N ALA A 158 -10.16 19.42 20.64
CA ALA A 158 -9.54 20.69 21.00
C ALA A 158 -10.60 21.72 21.40
N HIS A 159 -11.66 21.89 20.62
CA HIS A 159 -12.78 22.78 20.96
C HIS A 159 -13.49 22.36 22.26
N LYS A 160 -13.59 21.06 22.54
CA LYS A 160 -14.16 20.56 23.81
C LYS A 160 -13.26 20.86 25.01
N ILE A 161 -11.94 20.78 24.85
CA ILE A 161 -10.96 20.98 25.93
C ILE A 161 -10.68 22.49 26.15
N LEU A 162 -10.59 23.26 25.07
CA LEU A 162 -10.11 24.64 25.07
C LEU A 162 -11.26 25.67 25.03
N GLY A 163 -12.49 25.25 24.74
CA GLY A 163 -13.64 26.15 24.55
C GLY A 163 -13.89 26.50 23.07
N PRO A 164 -14.87 27.38 22.79
CA PRO A 164 -15.18 27.78 21.42
C PRO A 164 -13.97 28.38 20.70
N LEU A 165 -13.68 27.82 19.53
CA LEU A 165 -12.55 28.22 18.68
C LEU A 165 -13.11 28.93 17.44
N SER A 166 -12.65 30.15 17.17
CA SER A 166 -13.10 30.98 16.05
C SER A 166 -12.00 31.09 14.96
N ASN A 167 -12.41 30.82 13.71
CA ASN A 167 -11.66 30.92 12.46
C ASN A 167 -10.33 30.14 12.32
N VAL A 168 -10.17 29.47 11.18
CA VAL A 168 -8.88 28.94 10.71
C VAL A 168 -8.08 30.09 10.13
N GLN A 169 -6.98 30.49 10.77
CA GLN A 169 -6.10 31.51 10.19
C GLN A 169 -5.20 30.92 9.09
N ALA A 170 -4.82 31.76 8.12
CA ALA A 170 -3.69 31.48 7.26
C ALA A 170 -2.42 31.30 8.12
N ARG A 171 -1.52 30.39 7.71
CA ARG A 171 -0.29 30.09 8.46
C ARG A 171 0.50 31.37 8.78
N PRO A 172 0.92 31.62 10.05
CA PRO A 172 1.72 32.76 10.42
C PRO A 172 3.03 32.82 9.62
N PRO A 173 3.48 34.00 9.20
CA PRO A 173 4.81 34.17 8.61
C PRO A 173 5.87 33.73 9.64
N GLY A 174 6.61 32.66 9.32
CA GLY A 174 7.63 32.06 10.20
C GLY A 174 7.54 30.53 10.31
N LEU A 175 6.36 29.95 10.07
CA LEU A 175 6.19 28.51 9.86
C LEU A 175 6.38 28.23 8.36
N GLY A 176 7.61 27.90 7.96
CA GLY A 176 8.01 27.75 6.54
C GLY A 176 7.22 26.68 5.76
N LEU A 177 7.40 26.68 4.43
CA LEU A 177 6.94 25.62 3.52
C LEU A 177 7.64 24.30 3.93
N GLY A 178 6.93 23.43 4.65
CA GLY A 178 7.49 22.20 5.23
C GLY A 178 7.17 21.99 6.72
N SER A 179 6.53 22.98 7.36
CA SER A 179 6.01 22.83 8.74
C SER A 179 4.97 21.72 8.85
N LEU A 180 5.08 20.87 9.88
CA LEU A 180 4.15 19.80 10.21
C LEU A 180 2.87 20.28 10.92
N VAL A 181 2.68 21.60 11.04
CA VAL A 181 1.44 22.18 11.58
C VAL A 181 0.28 21.94 10.60
N ASP A 182 -0.68 21.15 11.04
CA ASP A 182 -1.89 20.81 10.28
C ASP A 182 -2.88 21.98 10.27
N GLN A 183 -3.15 22.54 11.45
CA GLN A 183 -4.14 23.62 11.60
C GLN A 183 -3.72 24.63 12.67
N ILE A 184 -4.08 25.90 12.45
CA ILE A 184 -3.98 26.94 13.50
C ILE A 184 -5.37 27.49 13.74
N VAL A 185 -5.75 27.51 15.03
CA VAL A 185 -7.06 27.94 15.53
C VAL A 185 -6.86 28.95 16.64
N ARG A 186 -7.81 29.84 16.83
CA ARG A 186 -7.81 30.80 17.95
C ARG A 186 -9.01 30.56 18.85
N ASP A 187 -8.86 30.81 20.15
CA ASP A 187 -10.03 30.98 21.02
C ASP A 187 -10.54 32.42 20.96
N ASP A 188 -11.75 32.62 21.49
CA ASP A 188 -12.41 33.93 21.56
C ASP A 188 -11.67 34.97 22.45
N GLY A 189 -10.60 34.56 23.15
CA GLY A 189 -9.71 35.38 23.96
C GLY A 189 -8.34 35.68 23.33
N ASP A 190 -8.22 35.55 22.01
CA ASP A 190 -7.02 35.85 21.21
C ASP A 190 -5.83 34.89 21.41
N LYS A 191 -6.01 33.78 22.15
CA LYS A 191 -4.98 32.75 22.23
C LYS A 191 -4.98 31.90 20.96
N ALA A 192 -3.80 31.66 20.42
CA ALA A 192 -3.60 30.80 19.26
C ALA A 192 -3.15 29.40 19.66
N TYR A 193 -3.66 28.39 18.96
CA TYR A 193 -3.31 26.99 19.11
C TYR A 193 -2.87 26.42 17.76
N ALA A 194 -1.79 25.66 17.75
CA ALA A 194 -1.31 24.93 16.58
C ALA A 194 -1.55 23.45 16.78
N ILE A 195 -2.37 22.84 15.94
CA ILE A 195 -2.71 21.42 15.98
C ILE A 195 -1.70 20.65 15.14
N PHE A 196 -1.13 19.61 15.73
CA PHE A 196 -0.21 18.66 15.12
C PHE A 196 -0.80 17.26 15.17
N LEU A 197 -0.80 16.57 14.03
CA LEU A 197 -1.28 15.22 13.86
C LEU A 197 -0.10 14.24 13.92
N ALA A 198 -0.01 13.52 15.03
CA ALA A 198 1.01 12.52 15.30
C ALA A 198 0.52 11.14 14.77
N GLU A 199 0.49 10.98 13.45
CA GLU A 199 -0.05 9.82 12.71
C GLU A 199 0.49 8.44 13.11
N ARG A 200 -0.28 7.40 12.75
CA ARG A 200 -0.07 5.98 13.09
C ARG A 200 0.78 5.20 12.06
N LEU A 201 1.06 5.77 10.88
CA LEU A 201 1.40 5.01 9.67
C LEU A 201 2.87 5.10 9.25
N THR A 202 3.81 4.89 10.17
CA THR A 202 5.23 4.90 9.82
C THR A 202 6.03 3.84 10.57
N SER A 203 7.10 3.35 9.95
CA SER A 203 8.09 2.50 10.60
C SER A 203 8.72 3.21 11.81
N ALA A 204 9.31 2.47 12.76
CA ALA A 204 9.94 3.05 13.95
C ALA A 204 10.99 4.13 13.61
N SER A 205 11.72 3.97 12.51
CA SER A 205 12.72 4.93 12.04
C SER A 205 12.11 6.22 11.49
N GLU A 206 11.01 6.12 10.75
CA GLU A 206 10.27 7.28 10.22
C GLU A 206 9.56 8.05 11.34
N LEU A 207 9.02 7.35 12.35
CA LEU A 207 8.48 7.98 13.56
C LEU A 207 9.54 8.83 14.27
N ALA A 208 10.76 8.33 14.43
CA ALA A 208 11.85 9.08 15.07
C ALA A 208 12.26 10.33 14.30
N ILE A 209 12.30 10.25 12.96
CA ILE A 209 12.58 11.41 12.09
C ILE A 209 11.45 12.44 12.20
N ARG A 210 10.18 11.99 12.12
CA ARG A 210 9.01 12.87 12.23
C ARG A 210 8.92 13.55 13.59
N ASP A 211 9.18 12.82 14.68
CA ASP A 211 9.18 13.36 16.04
C ASP A 211 10.28 14.43 16.21
N SER A 212 11.43 14.26 15.56
CA SER A 212 12.50 15.27 15.55
C SER A 212 12.09 16.55 14.81
N LEU A 213 11.43 16.42 13.66
CA LEU A 213 10.90 17.56 12.90
C LEU A 213 9.77 18.27 13.66
N LEU A 214 8.87 17.48 14.28
CA LEU A 214 7.75 17.97 15.07
C LEU A 214 8.20 18.86 16.22
N ILE A 215 9.27 18.50 16.93
CA ILE A 215 9.83 19.34 17.99
C ILE A 215 10.27 20.70 17.49
N GLY A 216 10.92 20.75 16.33
CA GLY A 216 11.37 22.01 15.75
C GLY A 216 10.20 22.98 15.54
N ASP A 217 9.07 22.50 15.04
CA ASP A 217 7.89 23.34 14.81
C ASP A 217 7.14 23.67 16.11
N ILE A 218 7.10 22.74 17.07
CA ILE A 218 6.55 22.99 18.41
C ILE A 218 7.31 24.12 19.11
N LEU A 219 8.65 24.09 19.07
CA LEU A 219 9.47 25.14 19.65
C LEU A 219 9.21 26.50 18.98
N LYS A 220 9.03 26.53 17.65
CA LYS A 220 8.64 27.75 16.94
C LYS A 220 7.26 28.24 17.37
N CYS A 221 6.27 27.37 17.51
CA CYS A 221 4.94 27.73 18.01
C CYS A 221 5.02 28.36 19.41
N ILE A 222 5.75 27.74 20.33
CA ILE A 222 5.95 28.27 21.69
C ILE A 222 6.63 29.64 21.63
N ALA A 223 7.66 29.82 20.80
CA ALA A 223 8.33 31.11 20.63
C ALA A 223 7.42 32.21 20.05
N LEU A 224 6.44 31.82 19.22
CA LEU A 224 5.40 32.70 18.67
C LEU A 224 4.20 32.87 19.62
N ASN A 225 4.29 32.37 20.85
CA ASN A 225 3.20 32.39 21.84
C ASN A 225 1.93 31.65 21.36
N ILE A 226 2.11 30.63 20.52
CA ILE A 226 1.09 29.72 20.02
C ILE A 226 1.19 28.41 20.81
N THR A 227 0.08 27.96 21.39
CA THR A 227 0.05 26.73 22.19
C THR A 227 -0.01 25.49 21.28
N PRO A 228 1.00 24.62 21.27
CA PRO A 228 0.97 23.38 20.50
C PRO A 228 -0.03 22.38 21.11
N VAL A 229 -0.88 21.81 20.26
CA VAL A 229 -1.83 20.75 20.57
C VAL A 229 -1.45 19.53 19.74
N ILE A 230 -1.03 18.45 20.39
CA ILE A 230 -0.54 17.23 19.73
C ILE A 230 -1.62 16.18 19.84
N ALA A 231 -2.33 15.97 18.74
CA ALA A 231 -3.28 14.88 18.62
C ALA A 231 -2.52 13.60 18.26
N HIS A 232 -2.75 12.51 19.00
CA HIS A 232 -2.07 11.24 18.80
C HIS A 232 -3.03 10.06 18.97
N ASP A 233 -2.65 8.90 18.44
CA ASP A 233 -3.42 7.66 18.67
C ASP A 233 -3.44 7.30 20.15
N LYS A 234 -4.61 6.99 20.69
CA LYS A 234 -4.78 6.55 22.08
C LYS A 234 -3.88 5.37 22.44
N ASP A 235 -3.53 4.53 21.46
CA ASP A 235 -2.67 3.36 21.63
C ASP A 235 -1.19 3.70 21.43
N ARG A 236 -0.84 4.92 20.97
CA ARG A 236 0.55 5.34 20.74
C ARG A 236 1.25 5.60 22.07
N ASN A 237 2.42 4.98 22.25
CA ASN A 237 3.31 5.30 23.37
C ASN A 237 3.96 6.68 23.15
N MET A 238 3.50 7.69 23.87
CA MET A 238 4.02 9.05 23.82
C MET A 238 5.22 9.30 24.75
N GLY A 239 5.68 8.28 25.49
CA GLY A 239 6.82 8.39 26.42
C GLY A 239 8.07 8.99 25.76
N PRO A 240 8.57 8.41 24.65
CA PRO A 240 9.77 8.93 23.97
C PRO A 240 9.66 10.40 23.53
N LEU A 241 8.52 10.82 22.98
CA LEU A 241 8.30 12.21 22.56
C LEU A 241 8.25 13.15 23.76
N ARG A 242 7.59 12.75 24.85
CA ARG A 242 7.55 13.53 26.10
C ARG A 242 8.93 13.67 26.74
N ASP A 243 9.72 12.61 26.76
CA ASP A 243 11.09 12.65 27.26
C ASP A 243 11.95 13.61 26.44
N MET A 244 11.74 13.62 25.12
CA MET A 244 12.39 14.57 24.23
C MET A 244 11.94 16.01 24.51
N PHE A 245 10.67 16.27 24.79
CA PHE A 245 10.22 17.63 25.19
C PHE A 245 10.88 18.09 26.48
N ARG A 246 11.00 17.20 27.46
CA ARG A 246 11.67 17.51 28.73
C ARG A 246 13.14 17.83 28.51
N SER A 247 13.84 17.13 27.60
CA SER A 247 15.25 17.41 27.31
C SER A 247 15.46 18.78 26.66
N PHE A 248 14.47 19.31 25.95
CA PHE A 248 14.44 20.68 25.42
C PHE A 248 13.88 21.73 26.41
N GLY A 249 13.61 21.36 27.67
CA GLY A 249 13.09 22.29 28.68
C GLY A 249 11.64 22.73 28.43
N ILE A 250 10.90 22.00 27.60
CA ILE A 250 9.47 22.24 27.38
C ILE A 250 8.70 21.58 28.52
N ALA A 251 8.18 22.40 29.45
CA ALA A 251 7.30 21.91 30.50
C ALA A 251 6.04 21.28 29.87
N GLU A 252 5.52 20.21 30.47
CA GLU A 252 4.30 19.53 29.97
C GLU A 252 3.08 20.47 29.93
N THR A 253 3.11 21.60 30.63
CA THR A 253 2.07 22.65 30.59
C THR A 253 2.12 23.55 29.36
N LYS A 254 3.22 23.53 28.59
CA LYS A 254 3.38 24.32 27.37
C LYS A 254 2.85 23.64 26.12
N ALA A 255 2.43 22.38 26.21
CA ALA A 255 1.85 21.61 25.11
C ALA A 255 0.67 20.78 25.59
N VAL A 256 -0.39 20.71 24.79
CA VAL A 256 -1.57 19.91 25.11
C VAL A 256 -1.51 18.60 24.34
N PHE A 257 -1.58 17.46 25.03
CA PHE A 257 -1.63 16.15 24.39
C PHE A 257 -3.06 15.63 24.35
N VAL A 258 -3.50 15.23 23.17
CA VAL A 258 -4.87 14.79 22.93
C VAL A 258 -4.84 13.38 22.36
N ALA A 259 -5.31 12.40 23.15
CA ALA A 259 -5.50 11.04 22.69
C ALA A 259 -6.79 10.94 21.85
N VAL A 260 -6.68 10.39 20.65
CA VAL A 260 -7.81 10.19 19.72
C VAL A 260 -7.96 8.71 19.43
N ASP A 261 -9.20 8.22 19.44
CA ASP A 261 -9.52 6.83 19.11
C ASP A 261 -9.68 6.66 17.60
N PHE A 262 -8.70 6.00 16.98
CA PHE A 262 -8.63 5.81 15.54
C PHE A 262 -9.36 4.58 15.04
N THR A 263 -10.05 3.82 15.90
CA THR A 263 -10.74 2.60 15.44
C THR A 263 -11.66 2.97 14.28
N PRO A 264 -11.37 2.57 13.03
CA PRO A 264 -12.26 2.85 11.94
C PRO A 264 -13.49 2.01 12.26
N ARG A 265 -14.56 2.64 12.74
CA ARG A 265 -15.87 2.04 12.64
C ARG A 265 -16.10 1.92 11.14
N LEU A 266 -15.75 0.76 10.57
CA LEU A 266 -16.31 0.31 9.32
C LEU A 266 -17.79 0.61 9.46
N ALA A 267 -18.29 1.56 8.67
CA ALA A 267 -19.71 1.70 8.49
C ALA A 267 -20.14 0.39 7.86
N THR A 268 -20.53 -0.57 8.70
CA THR A 268 -21.36 -1.69 8.27
C THR A 268 -22.63 -1.02 7.78
N LEU A 269 -22.70 -0.84 6.47
CA LEU A 269 -23.94 -0.56 5.78
C LEU A 269 -24.71 -1.90 5.86
N GLU A 270 -25.34 -2.14 7.01
CA GLU A 270 -26.43 -3.10 7.10
C GLU A 270 -27.53 -2.54 6.22
N ILE A 271 -27.62 -3.03 4.99
CA ILE A 271 -28.88 -3.01 4.26
C ILE A 271 -29.77 -3.96 5.04
N ALA A 272 -30.54 -3.40 5.97
CA ALA A 272 -31.73 -4.05 6.48
C ALA A 272 -32.64 -4.30 5.28
N GLY A 273 -32.69 -5.55 4.84
CA GLY A 273 -33.72 -6.04 3.95
C GLY A 273 -34.93 -6.45 4.78
N ASP A 274 -36.05 -5.78 4.53
CA ASP A 274 -37.35 -6.44 4.43
C ASP A 274 -37.70 -6.50 2.93
#